data_AF-A0A9N9XQY0-F1
#
_entry.id   AF-A0A9N9XQY0-F1
#
_cell.length_a   1.000
_cell.length_b   1.000
_cell.length_c   1.000
_cell.angle_alpha   90.00
_cell.angle_beta   90.00
_cell.angle_gamma   90.00
#
_symmetry.space_group_name_H-M   'P 1'
#
loop_
_entity.id
_entity.type
_entity.pdbx_description
1 polymer ?
#
loop_
_entity_poly.entity_id
_entity_poly.type
_entity_poly.pdbx_seq_one_letter_code
_entity_poly.pdbx_strand_id
1 'polypeptide(L)'
;MVEAFTNDECLELIYSIKKYEFLYNPYDKHYKNKVMREQAWNDVISKVGKPVGLCKRKWDLLRQRFIRCHKKQKKLKNNAVKEETWVYFKLLDFLHVILPKK
;
A
#
# COMPACT_ATOMS: atom_id res chain seq x y z
N MET A 1 1.84 18.34 -15.73
CA MET A 1 2.99 17.57 -15.21
C MET A 1 2.47 16.62 -14.15
N VAL A 2 2.47 15.30 -14.42
CA VAL A 2 2.17 14.31 -13.37
C VAL A 2 3.45 14.10 -12.59
N GLU A 3 3.49 14.51 -11.32
CA GLU A 3 4.66 14.25 -10.47
C GLU A 3 4.87 12.73 -10.37
N ALA A 4 5.96 12.26 -10.97
CA ALA A 4 6.33 10.86 -10.93
C ALA A 4 7.02 10.57 -9.58
N PHE A 5 6.41 9.74 -8.75
CA PHE A 5 7.10 9.15 -7.60
C PHE A 5 8.22 8.25 -8.11
N THR A 6 9.43 8.49 -7.63
CA THR A 6 10.61 7.62 -7.77
C THR A 6 10.42 6.31 -7.02
N ASN A 7 11.32 5.36 -7.27
CA ASN A 7 11.23 4.06 -6.62
C ASN A 7 11.47 4.16 -5.12
N ASP A 8 12.47 4.92 -4.69
CA ASP A 8 12.78 5.16 -3.28
C ASP A 8 11.63 5.83 -2.53
N GLU A 9 10.96 6.83 -3.12
CA GLU A 9 9.76 7.43 -2.51
C GLU A 9 8.61 6.41 -2.36
N CYS A 10 8.46 5.49 -3.32
CA CYS A 10 7.47 4.42 -3.20
C CYS A 10 7.85 3.44 -2.08
N LEU A 11 9.13 3.09 -1.96
CA LEU A 11 9.65 2.23 -0.91
C LEU A 11 9.39 2.85 0.47
N GLU A 12 9.74 4.12 0.65
CA GLU A 12 9.57 4.83 1.91
C GLU A 12 8.10 4.99 2.28
N LEU A 13 7.24 5.26 1.29
CA LEU A 13 5.79 5.30 1.46
C LEU A 13 5.25 3.96 1.98
N ILE A 14 5.64 2.84 1.35
CA ILE A 14 5.18 1.51 1.74
C ILE A 14 5.69 1.16 3.12
N TYR A 15 6.97 1.42 3.40
CA TYR A 15 7.59 1.09 4.69
C TYR A 15 6.98 1.90 5.84
N SER A 16 6.72 3.19 5.61
CA SER A 16 6.04 4.04 6.58
C SER A 16 4.61 3.58 6.82
N ILE A 17 3.84 3.28 5.78
CA ILE A 17 2.46 2.79 5.93
C ILE A 17 2.42 1.42 6.61
N LYS A 18 3.39 0.54 6.32
CA LYS A 18 3.51 -0.78 6.98
C LYS A 18 3.58 -0.66 8.50
N LYS A 19 4.26 0.37 9.03
CA LYS A 19 4.36 0.64 10.48
C LYS A 19 3.02 1.04 11.10
N TYR A 20 2.12 1.62 10.31
CA TYR A 20 0.83 2.11 10.77
C TYR A 20 -0.29 1.21 10.23
N GLU A 21 -0.50 0.06 10.87
CA GLU A 21 -1.50 -0.92 10.41
C GLU A 21 -2.91 -0.34 10.31
N PHE A 22 -3.29 0.55 11.22
CA PHE A 22 -4.58 1.26 11.23
C PHE A 22 -4.79 2.21 10.03
N LEU A 23 -3.77 2.47 9.18
CA LEU A 23 -3.96 3.21 7.93
C LEU A 23 -4.63 2.37 6.85
N TYR A 24 -4.41 1.06 6.85
CA TYR A 24 -4.90 0.16 5.80
C TYR A 24 -5.79 -0.95 6.33
N ASN A 25 -5.60 -1.39 7.58
CA ASN A 25 -6.31 -2.50 8.21
C ASN A 25 -7.66 -2.04 8.80
N PRO A 26 -8.81 -2.40 8.19
CA PRO A 26 -10.12 -2.05 8.71
C PRO A 26 -10.50 -2.82 9.98
N TYR A 27 -9.77 -3.92 10.29
CA TYR A 27 -9.97 -4.71 11.51
C TYR A 27 -9.24 -4.13 12.72
N ASP A 28 -8.38 -3.13 12.52
CA ASP A 28 -7.66 -2.48 13.61
C ASP A 28 -8.60 -1.59 14.43
N LYS A 29 -8.49 -1.64 15.76
CA LYS A 29 -9.32 -0.85 16.70
C LYS A 29 -9.14 0.67 16.51
N HIS A 30 -7.96 1.09 16.07
CA HIS A 30 -7.61 2.48 15.80
C HIS A 30 -7.93 2.91 14.37
N TYR A 31 -8.44 2.03 13.51
CA TYR A 31 -8.82 2.37 12.13
C TYR A 31 -9.84 3.52 12.07
N LYS A 32 -10.76 3.60 13.05
CA LYS A 32 -11.75 4.69 13.14
C LYS A 32 -11.19 5.96 13.77
N ASN A 33 -10.02 5.91 14.41
CA ASN A 33 -9.43 7.08 15.05
C ASN A 33 -8.88 8.04 13.99
N LYS A 34 -9.59 9.16 13.79
CA LYS A 34 -9.22 10.19 12.81
C LYS A 34 -7.90 10.86 13.16
N VAL A 35 -7.66 11.14 14.44
CA VAL A 35 -6.46 11.84 14.93
C VAL A 35 -5.21 11.01 14.64
N MET A 36 -5.22 9.72 15.01
CA MET A 36 -4.07 8.83 14.76
C MET A 36 -3.78 8.66 13.27
N ARG A 37 -4.82 8.54 12.43
CA ARG A 37 -4.65 8.46 10.97
C ARG A 37 -4.02 9.72 10.40
N GLU A 38 -4.47 10.89 10.85
CA GLU A 38 -3.92 12.16 10.40
C GLU A 38 -2.45 12.30 10.83
N GLN A 39 -2.12 11.97 12.08
CA GLN A 39 -0.74 11.96 12.57
C GLN A 39 0.16 10.99 11.79
N ALA A 40 -0.30 9.77 11.53
CA ALA A 40 0.45 8.80 10.75
C ALA A 40 0.68 9.27 9.31
N TRP A 41 -0.34 9.87 8.68
CA TRP A 41 -0.15 10.46 7.35
C TRP A 41 0.80 11.66 7.37
N ASN A 42 0.76 12.50 8.41
CA ASN A 42 1.72 13.60 8.59
C ASN A 42 3.16 13.10 8.73
N ASP A 43 3.37 12.02 9.47
CA ASP A 43 4.68 11.38 9.59
C ASP A 43 5.16 10.79 8.24
N VAL A 44 4.26 10.11 7.51
CA VAL A 44 4.55 9.56 6.18
C VAL A 44 4.96 10.66 5.19
N ILE A 45 4.22 11.78 5.13
CA ILE A 45 4.57 12.88 4.21
C ILE A 45 5.85 13.59 4.60
N SER A 46 6.18 13.63 5.90
CA SER A 46 7.43 14.19 6.38
C SER A 46 8.63 13.34 5.95
N LYS A 47 8.47 12.02 5.85
CA LYS A 47 9.52 11.10 5.38
C LYS A 47 9.66 11.10 3.86
N VAL A 48 8.54 11.07 3.15
CA VAL A 48 8.51 11.02 1.68
C VAL A 48 8.80 12.40 1.06
N GLY A 49 8.56 13.49 1.80
CA GLY A 49 8.75 14.86 1.30
C GLY A 49 7.69 15.29 0.28
N LYS A 50 6.53 14.63 0.25
CA LYS A 50 5.44 14.87 -0.71
C LYS A 50 4.10 15.17 -0.01
N PRO A 51 3.22 15.99 -0.61
CA PRO A 51 1.90 16.26 -0.05
C PRO A 51 1.06 15.00 0.21
N VAL A 52 0.26 15.04 1.28
CA VAL A 52 -0.59 13.91 1.69
C VAL A 52 -1.55 13.45 0.60
N GLY A 53 -2.08 14.37 -0.22
CA GLY A 53 -2.95 14.05 -1.33
C GLY A 53 -2.27 13.16 -2.38
N LEU A 54 -1.00 13.43 -2.67
CA LEU A 54 -0.20 12.64 -3.61
C LEU A 54 0.18 11.28 -3.02
N CYS A 55 0.64 11.26 -1.76
CA CYS A 55 0.97 10.02 -1.07
C CYS A 55 -0.24 9.08 -0.97
N LYS A 56 -1.43 9.60 -0.64
CA LYS A 56 -2.67 8.83 -0.60
C LYS A 56 -3.04 8.27 -1.97
N ARG A 57 -2.99 9.10 -3.02
CA ARG A 57 -3.29 8.65 -4.39
C ARG A 57 -2.30 7.57 -4.85
N LYS A 58 -1.01 7.75 -4.57
CA LYS A 58 0.03 6.78 -4.92
C LYS A 58 -0.16 5.47 -4.18
N TRP A 59 -0.40 5.53 -2.88
CA TRP A 59 -0.71 4.37 -2.05
C TRP A 59 -1.93 3.60 -2.56
N ASP A 60 -2.99 4.31 -2.94
CA ASP A 60 -4.20 3.70 -3.47
C ASP A 60 -3.92 2.92 -4.77
N LEU A 61 -3.13 3.49 -5.69
CA LEU A 61 -2.69 2.79 -6.91
C LEU A 61 -1.86 1.53 -6.62
N LEU A 62 -0.92 1.61 -5.66
CA LEU A 62 -0.11 0.46 -5.23
C LEU A 62 -1.03 -0.65 -4.68
N ARG A 63 -1.92 -0.30 -3.75
CA ARG A 63 -2.88 -1.23 -3.14
C ARG A 63 -3.82 -1.84 -4.18
N GLN A 64 -4.36 -1.05 -5.11
CA GLN A 64 -5.22 -1.55 -6.18
C GLN A 64 -4.49 -2.56 -7.07
N ARG A 65 -3.25 -2.24 -7.47
CA ARG A 65 -2.42 -3.16 -8.27
C ARG A 65 -2.14 -4.45 -7.53
N PHE A 66 -1.83 -4.38 -6.23
CA PHE A 66 -1.66 -5.55 -5.37
C PHE A 66 -2.91 -6.42 -5.31
N ILE A 67 -4.08 -5.84 -5.01
CA ILE A 67 -5.36 -6.57 -4.95
C ILE A 67 -5.67 -7.23 -6.30
N ARG A 68 -5.44 -6.52 -7.42
CA ARG A 68 -5.63 -7.07 -8.76
C ARG A 68 -4.70 -8.25 -9.03
N CYS A 69 -3.43 -8.13 -8.68
CA CYS A 69 -2.44 -9.19 -8.83
C CYS A 69 -2.83 -10.42 -7.99
N HIS A 70 -3.17 -10.22 -6.72
CA HIS A 70 -3.60 -11.29 -5.82
C HIS A 70 -4.88 -11.99 -6.31
N LYS A 71 -5.90 -11.25 -6.76
CA LYS A 71 -7.11 -11.83 -7.36
C LYS A 71 -6.81 -12.62 -8.63
N LYS A 72 -5.86 -12.16 -9.45
CA LYS A 72 -5.45 -12.83 -10.69
C LYS A 72 -4.70 -14.14 -10.39
N GLN A 73 -3.79 -14.13 -9.40
CA GLN A 73 -3.12 -15.35 -8.91
C GLN A 73 -4.13 -16.39 -8.41
N LYS A 74 -5.16 -15.98 -7.67
CA LYS A 74 -6.21 -16.90 -7.19
C LYS A 74 -7.03 -17.54 -8.31
N LYS A 75 -7.23 -16.84 -9.44
CA LYS A 75 -8.02 -17.33 -10.58
C LYS A 75 -7.21 -18.22 -11.54
N LEU A 76 -5.91 -17.99 -11.67
CA LEU A 76 -5.04 -18.72 -12.57
C LEU A 76 -4.29 -19.81 -11.78
N LYS A 77 -4.88 -21.00 -11.66
CA LYS A 77 -4.16 -22.22 -11.22
C LYS A 77 -3.13 -22.71 -12.26
N ASN A 78 -3.14 -22.16 -13.49
CA ASN A 78 -2.19 -22.47 -14.55
C ASN A 78 -1.21 -21.31 -14.80
N ASN A 79 -0.04 -21.40 -14.16
CA ASN A 79 1.32 -21.17 -14.67
C ASN A 79 1.67 -20.07 -15.71
N ALA A 80 0.87 -19.02 -15.94
CA ALA A 80 1.16 -18.06 -17.02
C ALA A 80 1.02 -16.57 -16.65
N VAL A 81 1.16 -16.21 -15.38
CA VAL A 81 1.55 -14.83 -15.06
C VAL A 81 3.02 -14.87 -14.77
N LYS A 82 3.83 -14.64 -15.82
CA LYS A 82 5.23 -14.20 -15.66
C LYS A 82 5.24 -13.27 -14.47
N GLU A 83 6.03 -13.60 -13.45
CA GLU A 83 6.37 -12.72 -12.37
C GLU A 83 6.71 -11.36 -12.99
N GLU A 84 5.73 -10.47 -13.07
CA GLU A 84 6.02 -9.07 -13.16
C GLU A 84 6.73 -8.86 -11.82
N THR A 85 8.05 -8.77 -11.89
CA THR A 85 9.02 -8.58 -10.80
C THR A 85 8.78 -7.21 -10.18
N TRP A 86 7.54 -7.00 -9.75
CA TRP A 86 7.08 -5.79 -9.17
C TRP A 86 7.69 -5.76 -7.79
N VAL A 87 8.76 -5.00 -7.67
CA VAL A 87 9.59 -4.91 -6.46
C VAL A 87 8.75 -4.60 -5.21
N TYR A 88 7.64 -3.89 -5.39
CA TYR A 88 6.69 -3.57 -4.32
C TYR A 88 5.73 -4.70 -3.95
N PHE A 89 5.56 -5.73 -4.77
CA PHE A 89 4.63 -6.82 -4.50
C PHE A 89 4.98 -7.54 -3.19
N LYS A 90 6.26 -7.93 -3.02
CA LYS A 90 6.75 -8.52 -1.77
C LYS A 90 6.66 -7.56 -0.59
N LEU A 91 6.84 -6.26 -0.83
CA LEU A 91 6.75 -5.25 0.22
C LEU A 91 5.33 -5.01 0.69
N LEU A 92 4.34 -5.21 -0.19
CA LEU A 92 2.91 -5.06 0.08
C LEU A 92 2.27 -6.35 0.62
N ASP A 93 3.05 -7.40 0.87
CA ASP A 93 2.56 -8.70 1.38
C ASP A 93 1.78 -8.56 2.69
N PHE A 94 2.13 -7.58 3.54
CA PHE A 94 1.40 -7.27 4.78
C PHE A 94 -0.08 -6.89 4.55
N LEU A 95 -0.46 -6.49 3.34
CA LEU A 95 -1.86 -6.24 2.97
C LEU A 95 -2.69 -7.53 2.86
N HIS A 96 -2.09 -8.71 3.00
CA HIS A 96 -2.86 -9.95 3.15
C HIS A 96 -3.84 -9.91 4.34
N VAL A 97 -3.58 -9.08 5.36
CA VAL A 97 -4.51 -8.91 6.50
C VAL A 97 -5.87 -8.34 6.10
N ILE A 98 -5.92 -7.54 5.02
CA ILE A 98 -7.17 -6.92 4.54
C ILE A 98 -7.86 -7.74 3.46
N LEU A 99 -7.20 -8.77 2.95
CA LEU A 99 -7.78 -9.67 1.97
C LEU A 99 -8.63 -10.71 2.70
N PRO A 100 -9.79 -11.09 2.15
CA PRO A 100 -10.63 -12.12 2.76
C PRO A 100 -9.84 -13.44 2.83
N LYS A 101 -9.51 -13.86 4.05
CA LYS A 101 -8.99 -15.21 4.32
C LYS A 101 -10.12 -16.19 3.96
N LYS A 102 -9.82 -17.10 3.04
CA LYS A 102 -10.77 -18.14 2.61
C LYS A 102 -10.70 -19.31 3.58
#